data_AF-A0A453KZJ3-F1
#
_entry.id   AF-A0A453KZJ3-F1
#
_cell.length_a   1.000
_cell.length_b   1.000
_cell.length_c   1.000
_cell.angle_alpha   90.00
_cell.angle_beta   90.00
_cell.angle_gamma   90.00
#
_symmetry.space_group_name_H-M   'P 1'
#
loop_
_entity.id
_entity.type
_entity.pdbx_description
1 polymer ?
#
loop_
_entity_poly.entity_id
_entity_poly.type
_entity_poly.pdbx_seq_one_letter_code
_entity_poly.pdbx_strand_id
1 'polypeptide(L)' 'MDDTKKVLLVDGGDIDKKLKLATKNLHYVNVIPSIGLNVYSILQHDTLVMTREAINRIVERMHTPISR' A
#
# COMPACT_ATOMS: atom_id res chain seq x y z
N MET A 1 11.08 3.72 21.47
CA MET A 1 10.56 2.42 20.96
C MET A 1 10.99 2.36 19.50
N ASP A 2 12.29 2.37 19.27
CA ASP A 2 12.87 2.89 18.01
C ASP A 2 13.17 1.79 16.99
N ASP A 3 12.92 0.52 17.34
CA ASP A 3 13.26 -0.64 16.51
C ASP A 3 12.05 -1.31 15.83
N THR A 4 10.84 -0.73 15.94
CA THR A 4 9.66 -1.33 15.33
C THR A 4 9.61 -1.02 13.84
N LYS A 5 9.99 -1.99 13.00
CA LYS A 5 9.91 -1.90 11.54
C LYS A 5 8.47 -1.63 11.08
N LYS A 6 8.30 -0.57 10.29
CA LYS A 6 7.01 -0.15 9.74
C LYS A 6 6.72 -0.86 8.43
N VAL A 7 5.47 -1.27 8.25
CA VAL A 7 5.00 -2.01 7.08
C VAL A 7 3.91 -1.24 6.38
N LEU A 8 4.07 -1.02 5.07
CA LEU A 8 3.03 -0.50 4.19
C LEU A 8 2.48 -1.64 3.34
N LEU A 9 1.19 -1.93 3.49
CA LEU A 9 0.47 -2.95 2.72
C LEU A 9 -0.45 -2.27 1.69
N VAL A 10 -0.31 -2.67 0.43
CA VAL A 10 -1.06 -2.11 -0.68
C VAL A 10 -1.95 -3.17 -1.30
N ASP A 11 -3.25 -2.88 -1.36
CA ASP A 11 -4.24 -3.73 -2.01
C ASP A 11 -4.68 -3.17 -3.37
N GLY A 12 -5.12 -4.02 -4.29
CA GLY A 12 -5.44 -3.63 -5.67
C GLY A 12 -6.67 -2.75 -5.77
N GLY A 13 -7.70 -3.06 -4.98
CA GLY A 13 -8.98 -2.39 -4.97
C GLY A 13 -9.44 -2.02 -3.56
N ASP A 14 -10.66 -2.43 -3.21
CA ASP A 14 -11.20 -2.23 -1.87
C ASP A 14 -10.48 -3.13 -0.86
N ILE A 15 -10.09 -2.52 0.27
CA ILE A 15 -9.40 -3.23 1.34
C ILE A 15 -10.36 -4.28 1.94
N ASP A 16 -9.92 -5.54 1.98
CA ASP A 16 -10.69 -6.63 2.61
C ASP A 16 -11.09 -6.28 4.05
N LYS A 17 -12.34 -6.61 4.42
CA LYS A 17 -12.91 -6.27 5.74
C LYS A 17 -12.13 -6.91 6.88
N LYS A 18 -11.69 -8.16 6.74
CA LYS A 18 -10.92 -8.86 7.78
C LYS A 18 -9.53 -8.27 7.89
N LEU A 19 -8.89 -7.95 6.76
CA LEU A 19 -7.60 -7.27 6.75
C LEU A 19 -7.66 -5.91 7.44
N LYS A 20 -8.67 -5.10 7.13
CA LYS A 20 -8.90 -3.81 7.79
C LYS A 20 -9.09 -3.95 9.30
N LEU A 21 -9.88 -4.94 9.75
CA LEU A 21 -10.09 -5.19 11.17
C LEU A 21 -8.81 -5.66 11.88
N ALA A 22 -7.99 -6.48 11.21
CA ALA A 22 -6.74 -6.99 11.76
C ALA A 22 -5.67 -5.89 11.92
N THR A 23 -5.65 -4.88 11.06
CA THR A 23 -4.57 -3.87 11.03
C THR A 23 -4.95 -2.53 11.67
N LYS A 24 -6.24 -2.20 11.82
CA LYS A 24 -6.70 -0.86 12.23
C LYS A 24 -6.06 -0.30 13.51
N ASN A 25 -5.69 -1.15 14.47
CA ASN A 25 -5.15 -0.74 15.75
C ASN A 25 -3.61 -0.85 15.84
N LEU A 26 -2.93 -1.25 14.76
CA LEU A 26 -1.49 -1.46 14.74
C LEU A 26 -0.77 -0.20 14.25
N HIS A 27 -0.07 0.51 15.14
CA HIS A 27 0.60 1.78 14.82
C HIS A 27 1.74 1.69 13.81
N TYR A 28 2.24 0.48 13.53
CA TYR A 28 3.35 0.22 12.61
C TYR A 28 2.89 -0.44 11.30
N VAL A 29 1.58 -0.66 11.11
CA VAL A 29 1.02 -1.25 9.88
C VAL A 29 0.04 -0.28 9.25
N ASN A 30 0.35 0.12 8.02
CA ASN A 30 -0.54 0.95 7.22
C ASN A 30 -1.10 0.12 6.06
N VAL A 31 -2.40 0.20 5.82
CA VAL A 31 -3.06 -0.46 4.68
C VAL A 31 -3.72 0.59 3.80
N ILE A 32 -3.36 0.61 2.52
CA ILE A 32 -3.88 1.57 1.54
C ILE A 32 -4.30 0.87 0.24
N PRO A 33 -5.29 1.40 -0.49
CA PRO A 33 -5.56 0.95 -1.85
C PRO A 33 -4.45 1.44 -2.81
N SER A 34 -4.24 0.73 -3.91
CA SER A 34 -3.21 1.03 -4.92
C SER A 34 -3.30 2.45 -5.50
N ILE A 35 -4.50 3.00 -5.58
CA ILE A 35 -4.75 4.39 -6.02
C ILE A 35 -4.17 5.43 -5.06
N GLY A 36 -4.08 5.12 -3.77
CA GLY A 36 -3.55 6.01 -2.72
C GLY A 36 -2.04 5.89 -2.51
N LEU A 37 -1.36 5.04 -3.28
CA LEU A 37 0.08 4.86 -3.16
C LEU A 37 0.84 6.14 -3.54
N ASN A 38 1.69 6.59 -2.64
CA ASN A 38 2.49 7.79 -2.80
C ASN A 38 3.93 7.56 -2.30
N VAL A 39 4.87 8.35 -2.83
CA VAL A 39 6.31 8.20 -2.56
C VAL A 39 6.63 8.43 -1.08
N TYR A 40 5.99 9.42 -0.44
CA TYR A 40 6.23 9.72 0.96
C TYR A 40 5.90 8.54 1.87
N SER A 41 4.76 7.89 1.65
CA SER A 41 4.38 6.68 2.38
C SER A 41 5.36 5.53 2.14
N ILE A 42 5.88 5.36 0.92
CA ILE A 42 6.89 4.33 0.65
C ILE A 42 8.16 4.59 1.46
N LEU A 43 8.67 5.83 1.45
CA LEU A 43 9.90 6.20 2.16
C LEU A 43 9.76 6.18 3.69
N GLN A 44 8.54 6.36 4.20
CA GLN A 44 8.26 6.35 5.64
C GLN A 44 8.24 4.94 6.25
N HIS A 45 8.18 3.88 5.43
CA HIS A 45 8.07 2.49 5.89
C HIS A 45 9.29 1.67 5.47
N ASP A 46 9.67 0.70 6.30
CA ASP A 46 10.82 -0.17 6.04
C ASP A 46 10.50 -1.28 5.05
N THR A 47 9.22 -1.66 4.95
CA THR A 47 8.79 -2.77 4.12
C THR A 47 7.52 -2.43 3.38
N LEU A 48 7.54 -2.65 2.06
CA LEU A 48 6.40 -2.50 1.17
C LEU A 48 5.89 -3.89 0.77
N VAL A 49 4.64 -4.20 1.12
CA VAL A 49 3.95 -5.44 0.74
C VAL A 49 2.83 -5.09 -0.22
N MET A 50 2.76 -5.75 -1.37
CA MET A 50 1.74 -5.47 -2.39
C MET A 50 1.06 -6.75 -2.84
N THR A 51 -0.26 -6.71 -3.03
CA THR A 51 -0.97 -7.81 -3.70
C THR A 51 -0.60 -7.85 -5.18
N ARG A 52 -0.70 -9.02 -5.82
CA ARG A 52 -0.43 -9.15 -7.27
C ARG A 52 -1.34 -8.23 -8.10
N GLU A 53 -2.59 -8.09 -7.66
CA GLU A 53 -3.54 -7.18 -8.30
C GLU A 53 -3.08 -5.71 -8.20
N ALA A 54 -2.60 -5.28 -7.04
CA ALA A 54 -2.04 -3.94 -6.86
C ALA A 54 -0.88 -3.67 -7.82
N ILE A 55 0.04 -4.63 -7.96
CA ILE A 55 1.17 -4.52 -8.89
C ILE A 55 0.66 -4.37 -10.33
N ASN A 56 -0.26 -5.22 -10.76
CA ASN A 56 -0.79 -5.17 -12.14
C ASN A 56 -1.42 -3.81 -12.46
N ARG A 57 -2.24 -3.26 -11.56
CA ARG A 57 -2.88 -1.95 -11.72
C ARG A 57 -1.86 -0.80 -11.76
N ILE A 58 -0.83 -0.86 -10.92
CA ILE A 58 0.22 0.16 -10.90
C ILE A 58 1.02 0.11 -12.21
N VAL A 59 1.39 -1.09 -12.66
CA VAL A 59 2.14 -1.29 -13.92
C VAL A 59 1.33 -0.79 -15.12
N GLU A 60 0.05 -1.13 -15.19
CA GLU A 60 -0.87 -0.62 -16.22
C GLU A 60 -0.91 0.92 -16.23
N ARG A 61 -1.02 1.54 -15.06
CA ARG A 61 -1.00 3.01 -14.92
C ARG A 61 0.33 3.62 -15.38
N MET A 62 1.46 2.97 -15.11
CA MET A 62 2.79 3.46 -15.51
C MET A 62 3.03 3.33 -17.02
N HIS A 63 2.42 2.34 -17.68
CA HIS A 63 2.51 2.18 -19.13
C HIS A 63 1.49 3.03 -19.91
N THR A 64 0.38 3.40 -19.27
CA THR A 64 -0.67 4.22 -19.89
C THR A 64 -0.13 5.65 -20.10
N PRO A 65 -0.08 6.16 -21.34
CA PRO A 65 0.34 7.53 -21.61
C PRO A 65 -0.54 8.54 -20.87
N ILE A 66 0.09 9.54 -20.26
CA ILE A 66 -0.65 10.65 -19.65
C ILE A 66 -1.22 11.49 -20.80
N SER A 67 -2.54 11.40 -21.00
CA SER A 67 -3.24 12.36 -21.84
C SER A 67 -3.27 13.69 -21.11
N ARG A 68 -2.50 14.67 -21.61
CA ARG A 68 -2.52 16.05 -21.15
C ARG A 68 -3.55 16.86 -21.89
#